data_AF-A0AAW0M7C1-F1
#
_entry.id   AF-A0AAW0M7C1-F1
#
_cell.length_a   1.000
_cell.length_b   1.000
_cell.length_c   1.000
_cell.angle_alpha   90.00
_cell.angle_beta   90.00
_cell.angle_gamma   90.00
#
_symmetry.space_group_name_H-M   'P 1'
#
loop_
_entity.id
_entity.type
_entity.pdbx_description
1 polymer ?
#
loop_
_entity_poly.entity_id
_entity_poly.type
_entity_poly.pdbx_seq_one_letter_code
_entity_poly.pdbx_strand_id
1 'polypeptide(L)'
;AKISLGLPYYGFAWTLVDANNRGLLAPANSWCSCTAGGALIAQNSTTTVFNSMFVSDYCYNGTTWIGYDDVQSIHTKVTYAKGKGLLGYFSWQITIGLSPN
;
A
#
# COMPACT_ATOMS: atom_id res chain seq x y z
N ALA A 1 4.18 27.08 -6.98
CA ALA A 1 3.02 26.17 -7.14
C ALA A 1 2.28 26.07 -5.80
N LYS A 2 0.95 25.83 -5.80
CA LYS A 2 0.12 25.69 -4.58
C LYS A 2 -0.47 24.27 -4.42
N ILE A 3 0.20 23.27 -4.97
CA ILE A 3 -0.28 21.87 -4.98
C ILE A 3 0.54 21.08 -3.96
N SER A 4 -0.15 20.30 -3.12
CA SER A 4 0.46 19.34 -2.19
C SER A 4 0.04 17.92 -2.57
N LEU A 5 0.99 16.98 -2.57
CA LEU A 5 0.74 15.58 -2.89
C LEU A 5 0.16 14.82 -1.67
N GLY A 6 -1.01 14.21 -1.82
CA GLY A 6 -1.58 13.35 -0.78
C GLY A 6 -0.92 11.97 -0.75
N LEU A 7 -0.59 11.48 0.45
CA LEU A 7 -0.01 10.18 0.69
C LEU A 7 -0.97 9.34 1.57
N PRO A 8 -1.50 8.21 1.06
CA PRO A 8 -2.39 7.36 1.85
C PRO A 8 -1.57 6.53 2.85
N TYR A 9 -1.84 6.68 4.14
CA TYR A 9 -1.30 5.83 5.21
C TYR A 9 -2.31 4.74 5.55
N TYR A 10 -2.85 4.11 4.52
CA TYR A 10 -3.77 3.00 4.60
C TYR A 10 -3.65 2.19 3.31
N GLY A 11 -4.19 0.98 3.35
CA GLY A 11 -4.32 0.13 2.19
C GLY A 11 -5.70 -0.51 2.15
N PHE A 12 -5.93 -1.28 1.10
CA PHE A 12 -7.15 -2.07 0.94
C PHE A 12 -6.78 -3.52 0.70
N ALA A 13 -7.67 -4.40 1.14
CA ALA A 13 -7.49 -5.84 1.06
C ALA A 13 -8.55 -6.46 0.16
N TRP A 14 -8.12 -7.40 -0.68
CA TRP A 14 -8.93 -8.13 -1.63
C TRP A 14 -8.68 -9.63 -1.53
N THR A 15 -9.70 -10.39 -1.96
CA THR A 15 -9.58 -11.82 -2.20
C THR A 15 -9.40 -12.06 -3.69
N LEU A 16 -8.24 -12.59 -4.08
CA LEU A 16 -7.90 -12.95 -5.45
C LEU A 16 -8.71 -14.16 -5.92
N VAL A 17 -8.96 -14.22 -7.23
CA VAL A 17 -9.57 -15.39 -7.88
C VAL A 17 -8.60 -16.58 -7.89
N ASP A 18 -7.31 -16.32 -8.05
CA ASP A 18 -6.25 -17.32 -8.12
C ASP A 18 -5.01 -16.85 -7.34
N ALA A 19 -4.54 -17.65 -6.38
CA ALA A 19 -3.35 -17.35 -5.57
C ALA A 19 -2.05 -17.29 -6.39
N ASN A 20 -2.03 -17.88 -7.60
CA ASN A 20 -0.88 -17.82 -8.50
C ASN A 20 -0.88 -16.53 -9.34
N ASN A 21 -2.02 -15.88 -9.51
CA ASN A 21 -2.13 -14.57 -10.14
C ASN A 21 -2.23 -13.47 -9.08
N ARG A 22 -1.08 -12.99 -8.63
CA ARG A 22 -0.93 -12.13 -7.43
C ARG A 22 -0.24 -10.80 -7.69
N GLY A 23 -0.16 -10.41 -8.96
CA GLY A 23 0.38 -9.12 -9.38
C GLY A 23 -0.62 -7.98 -9.16
N LEU A 24 -0.17 -6.76 -9.45
CA LEU A 24 -1.09 -5.64 -9.65
C LEU A 24 -2.06 -5.96 -10.79
N LEU A 25 -3.32 -5.53 -10.63
CA LEU A 25 -4.42 -5.78 -11.58
C LEU A 25 -4.86 -7.26 -11.67
N ALA A 26 -4.40 -8.13 -10.77
CA ALA A 26 -4.90 -9.49 -10.69
C ALA A 26 -6.41 -9.51 -10.41
N PRO A 27 -7.18 -10.42 -11.03
CA PRO A 27 -8.62 -10.55 -10.78
C PRO A 27 -8.92 -10.85 -9.31
N ALA A 28 -9.88 -10.12 -8.74
CA ALA A 28 -10.40 -10.31 -7.39
C ALA A 28 -11.90 -10.57 -7.42
N ASN A 29 -12.40 -11.43 -6.54
CA ASN A 29 -13.83 -11.74 -6.44
C ASN A 29 -14.56 -10.87 -5.42
N SER A 30 -13.88 -10.39 -4.38
CA SER A 30 -14.46 -9.61 -3.32
C SER A 30 -13.41 -8.79 -2.55
N TRP A 31 -13.92 -7.90 -1.70
CA TRP A 31 -13.16 -7.38 -0.56
C TRP A 31 -12.72 -8.54 0.33
N CYS A 32 -11.55 -8.42 0.96
CA CYS A 32 -11.12 -9.39 1.95
C CYS A 32 -12.00 -9.30 3.22
N SER A 33 -12.42 -10.44 3.77
CA SER A 33 -13.10 -10.51 5.07
C SER A 33 -12.13 -10.51 6.27
N CYS A 34 -10.82 -10.32 6.01
CA CYS A 34 -9.78 -10.30 7.03
C CYS A 34 -9.77 -9.00 7.85
N THR A 35 -9.35 -9.10 9.12
CA THR A 35 -9.19 -7.93 10.00
C THR A 35 -8.18 -6.95 9.40
N ALA A 36 -8.57 -5.68 9.34
CA ALA A 36 -7.92 -4.63 8.56
C ALA A 36 -6.37 -4.62 8.64
N GLY A 37 -5.73 -4.73 7.46
CA GLY A 37 -4.40 -4.21 7.10
C GLY A 37 -3.18 -4.78 7.83
N GLY A 38 -3.04 -4.49 9.12
CA GLY A 38 -1.80 -4.74 9.87
C GLY A 38 -1.58 -6.22 10.24
N ALA A 39 -2.66 -6.98 10.41
CA ALA A 39 -2.60 -8.36 10.90
C ALA A 39 -2.04 -9.36 9.86
N LEU A 40 -2.05 -9.03 8.56
CA LEU A 40 -1.47 -9.88 7.52
C LEU A 40 0.03 -9.65 7.35
N ILE A 41 0.47 -8.38 7.40
CA ILE A 41 1.89 -8.01 7.27
C ILE A 41 2.72 -8.61 8.42
N ALA A 42 2.14 -8.73 9.60
CA ALA A 42 2.78 -9.35 10.76
C ALA A 42 2.83 -10.90 10.72
N GLN A 43 2.25 -11.55 9.72
CA GLN A 43 2.32 -13.02 9.58
C GLN A 43 3.61 -13.43 8.86
N ASN A 44 4.32 -14.41 9.43
CA ASN A 44 5.60 -14.94 8.92
C ASN A 44 5.55 -15.54 7.49
N SER A 45 4.38 -15.63 6.85
CA SER A 45 4.20 -16.25 5.53
C SER A 45 3.72 -15.27 4.44
N THR A 46 3.80 -13.96 4.71
CA THR A 46 3.38 -12.91 3.77
C THR A 46 4.55 -12.47 2.90
N THR A 47 4.35 -12.44 1.58
CA THR A 47 5.33 -11.83 0.64
C THR A 47 4.97 -10.36 0.42
N THR A 48 5.94 -9.46 0.56
CA THR A 48 5.81 -8.03 0.23
C THR A 48 6.52 -7.73 -1.09
N VAL A 49 5.94 -6.83 -1.89
CA VAL A 49 6.44 -6.47 -3.22
C VAL A 49 6.30 -4.97 -3.44
N PHE A 50 7.41 -4.31 -3.76
CA PHE A 50 7.41 -2.98 -4.35
C PHE A 50 7.35 -3.08 -5.88
N ASN A 51 6.42 -2.37 -6.51
CA ASN A 51 6.36 -2.26 -7.96
C ASN A 51 6.84 -0.87 -8.43
N SER A 52 7.96 -0.82 -9.14
CA SER A 52 8.57 0.44 -9.60
C SER A 52 7.80 1.14 -10.73
N MET A 53 7.01 0.40 -11.52
CA MET A 53 6.21 0.97 -12.60
C MET A 53 5.02 1.76 -12.04
N PHE A 54 4.35 1.22 -11.02
CA PHE A 54 3.21 1.87 -10.37
C PHE A 54 3.60 2.73 -9.16
N VAL A 55 4.81 2.58 -8.64
CA VAL A 55 5.30 3.22 -7.41
C VAL A 55 4.32 2.96 -6.26
N SER A 56 4.06 1.67 -6.01
CA SER A 56 3.14 1.19 -4.98
C SER A 56 3.65 -0.12 -4.43
N ASP A 57 3.29 -0.38 -3.17
CA ASP A 57 3.58 -1.63 -2.49
C ASP A 57 2.33 -2.51 -2.43
N TYR A 58 2.55 -3.81 -2.36
CA TYR A 58 1.50 -4.76 -2.02
C TYR A 58 2.07 -5.97 -1.31
N CYS A 59 1.20 -6.69 -0.61
CA CYS A 59 1.56 -7.96 0.00
C CYS A 59 0.48 -9.01 -0.24
N TYR A 60 0.85 -10.27 -0.14
CA TYR A 60 -0.10 -11.36 -0.32
C TYR A 60 0.28 -12.60 0.49
N ASN A 61 -0.76 -13.38 0.83
CA ASN A 61 -0.66 -14.73 1.39
C ASN A 61 -1.88 -15.54 0.93
N GLY A 62 -1.66 -16.62 0.19
CA GLY A 62 -2.73 -17.35 -0.49
C GLY A 62 -3.51 -16.43 -1.44
N THR A 63 -4.84 -16.40 -1.29
CA THR A 63 -5.72 -15.51 -2.06
C THR A 63 -5.90 -14.13 -1.41
N THR A 64 -5.36 -13.88 -0.22
CA THR A 64 -5.44 -12.55 0.40
C THR A 64 -4.36 -11.65 -0.19
N TRP A 65 -4.76 -10.48 -0.70
CA TRP A 65 -3.88 -9.48 -1.29
C TRP A 65 -4.17 -8.10 -0.73
N ILE A 66 -3.15 -7.34 -0.35
CA ILE A 66 -3.29 -5.99 0.22
C ILE A 66 -2.43 -5.03 -0.60
N GLY A 67 -3.05 -3.98 -1.14
CA GLY A 67 -2.36 -2.88 -1.80
C GLY A 67 -2.23 -1.69 -0.84
N TYR A 68 -1.02 -1.16 -0.70
CA TYR A 68 -0.71 -0.08 0.24
C TYR A 68 0.51 0.73 -0.21
N ASP A 69 0.90 1.71 0.59
CA ASP A 69 2.16 2.44 0.44
C ASP A 69 3.09 2.13 1.61
N ASP A 70 4.32 1.74 1.32
CA ASP A 70 5.38 1.50 2.31
C ASP A 70 6.53 2.51 2.14
N VAL A 71 7.58 2.36 2.93
CA VAL A 71 8.76 3.24 2.94
C VAL A 71 9.28 3.53 1.52
N GLN A 72 9.33 2.52 0.64
CA GLN A 72 9.90 2.70 -0.70
C GLN A 72 9.00 3.52 -1.63
N SER A 73 7.69 3.26 -1.69
CA SER A 73 6.78 4.06 -2.50
C SER A 73 6.64 5.48 -1.96
N ILE A 74 6.56 5.65 -0.63
CA ILE A 74 6.48 6.95 0.04
C ILE A 74 7.73 7.77 -0.25
N HIS A 75 8.92 7.20 -0.07
CA HIS A 75 10.18 7.89 -0.37
C HIS A 75 10.24 8.34 -1.84
N THR A 76 9.80 7.47 -2.76
CA THR A 76 9.79 7.77 -4.19
C THR A 76 8.81 8.90 -4.51
N LYS A 77 7.60 8.88 -3.93
CA LYS A 77 6.57 9.93 -4.11
C LYS A 77 6.99 11.28 -3.51
N VAL A 78 7.62 11.29 -2.33
CA VAL A 78 8.17 12.50 -1.71
C VAL A 78 9.31 13.08 -2.55
N THR A 79 10.20 12.23 -3.04
CA THR A 79 11.29 12.65 -3.94
C THR A 79 10.77 13.25 -5.23
N TYR A 80 9.72 12.65 -5.81
CA TYR A 80 9.03 13.18 -6.97
C TYR A 80 8.43 14.57 -6.70
N ALA A 81 7.70 14.73 -5.59
CA ALA A 81 7.10 16.00 -5.21
C ALA A 81 8.15 17.12 -5.06
N LYS A 82 9.29 16.81 -4.43
CA LYS A 82 10.44 17.72 -4.30
C LYS A 82 11.02 18.09 -5.67
N GLY A 83 11.28 17.10 -6.53
CA GLY A 83 11.84 17.34 -7.87
C GLY A 83 10.93 18.14 -8.80
N LYS A 84 9.60 18.09 -8.59
CA LYS A 84 8.61 18.87 -9.35
C LYS A 84 8.33 20.27 -8.78
N GLY A 85 8.93 20.64 -7.64
CA GLY A 85 8.67 21.93 -7.00
C GLY A 85 7.23 22.10 -6.51
N LEU A 86 6.61 21.00 -6.06
CA LEU A 86 5.32 21.06 -5.37
C LEU A 86 5.46 21.80 -4.04
N LEU A 87 4.35 22.29 -3.47
CA LEU A 87 4.35 22.97 -2.17
C LEU A 87 4.77 22.03 -1.04
N GLY A 88 4.43 20.74 -1.17
CA GLY A 88 4.79 19.71 -0.22
C GLY A 88 3.95 18.45 -0.43
N TYR A 89 3.75 17.72 0.66
CA TYR A 89 2.89 16.55 0.73
C TYR A 89 2.15 16.53 2.07
N PHE A 90 1.08 15.74 2.15
CA PHE A 90 0.34 15.51 3.39
C PHE A 90 -0.08 14.04 3.47
N SER A 91 -0.28 13.52 4.69
CA SER A 91 -0.72 12.14 4.91
C SER A 91 -2.19 12.06 5.29
N TRP A 92 -2.90 11.07 4.76
CA TRP A 92 -4.21 10.66 5.27
C TRP A 92 -4.14 9.21 5.77
N GLN A 93 -4.21 8.90 7.05
CA GLN A 93 -4.18 9.82 8.20
C GLN A 93 -3.15 9.36 9.22
N ILE A 94 -2.72 10.29 10.08
CA ILE A 94 -1.68 10.08 11.09
C ILE A 94 -2.08 8.93 12.05
N THR A 95 -3.38 8.76 12.30
CA THR A 95 -3.95 7.80 13.26
C THR A 95 -3.95 6.32 12.81
N ILE A 96 -3.35 5.98 11.66
CA ILE A 96 -3.11 4.58 11.25
C ILE A 96 -1.64 4.19 11.39
N GLY A 97 -0.76 5.11 11.78
CA GLY A 97 0.54 4.73 12.34
C GLY A 97 0.29 3.93 13.61
N LEU A 98 0.71 2.67 13.62
CA LEU A 98 0.61 1.75 14.75
C LEU A 98 0.89 2.49 16.05
N SER A 99 -0.17 2.85 16.79
CA SER A 99 -0.03 3.40 18.12
C SER A 99 0.71 2.36 18.93
N PRO A 100 1.87 2.68 19.52
CA PRO A 100 2.52 1.76 20.43
C PRO A 100 1.60 1.66 21.66
N ASN A 101 1.03 0.48 21.85
CA ASN A 101 1.03 -0.05 23.20
C ASN A 101 2.41 -0.69 23.40
#